data_AF-A0AAP2ZBZ3-F1
#
_entry.id   AF-A0AAP2ZBZ3-F1
#
_cell.length_a   1.000
_cell.length_b   1.000
_cell.length_c   1.000
_cell.angle_alpha   90.00
_cell.angle_beta   90.00
_cell.angle_gamma   90.00
#
_symmetry.space_group_name_H-M   'P 1'
#
loop_
_entity.id
_entity.type
_entity.pdbx_description
1 polymer ?
#
loop_
_entity_poly.entity_id
_entity_poly.type
_entity_poly.pdbx_seq_one_letter_code
_entity_poly.pdbx_strand_id
1 'polypeptide(L)'
;MEAGTGIVAGLLAVVGLGCFWLARDALRSESSVVTSDDTGGQANAMVLAFVAFGLLALASAIALEGPDRHIATGTLVATAFLCAGLGWLVRYRDRRDLLTTPTVDRKTARRLGGVAMACGGLVLALVPLVWLEVTARTIAVFALGSSVVVLVAIAFAYR
;
A
#
# COMPACT_ATOMS: atom_id res chain seq x y z
N MET A 1 -19.61 11.15 17.56
CA MET A 1 -19.68 10.36 16.31
C MET A 1 -21.03 10.53 15.63
N GLU A 2 -21.05 11.04 14.39
CA GLU A 2 -22.23 10.91 13.54
C GLU A 2 -22.50 9.42 13.27
N ALA A 3 -23.77 8.99 13.27
CA ALA A 3 -24.10 7.57 13.13
C ALA A 3 -23.52 6.91 11.87
N GLY A 4 -23.25 7.69 10.82
CA GLY A 4 -22.65 7.21 9.56
C GLY A 4 -21.15 6.90 9.63
N THR A 5 -20.35 7.66 10.38
CA THR A 5 -18.88 7.47 10.45
C THR A 5 -18.50 6.22 11.22
N GLY A 6 -19.26 5.87 12.27
CA GLY A 6 -19.07 4.62 12.99
C GLY A 6 -19.35 3.37 12.16
N ILE A 7 -20.35 3.42 11.28
CA ILE A 7 -20.68 2.32 10.36
C ILE A 7 -19.55 2.11 9.36
N VAL A 8 -18.98 3.19 8.79
CA VAL A 8 -17.86 3.12 7.85
C VAL A 8 -16.61 2.54 8.51
N ALA A 9 -16.27 3.00 9.73
CA ALA A 9 -15.15 2.45 10.48
C ALA A 9 -15.33 0.95 10.79
N GLY A 10 -16.53 0.56 11.20
CA GLY A 10 -16.87 -0.84 11.46
C GLY A 10 -16.74 -1.71 10.21
N LEU A 11 -17.25 -1.26 9.07
CA LEU A 11 -17.14 -1.98 7.80
C LEU A 11 -15.67 -2.11 7.36
N LEU A 12 -14.88 -1.05 7.44
CA LEU A 12 -13.45 -1.09 7.12
C LEU A 12 -12.69 -2.05 8.02
N ALA A 13 -13.01 -2.09 9.32
CA ALA A 13 -12.41 -3.03 10.26
C ALA A 13 -12.77 -4.48 9.94
N VAL A 14 -14.04 -4.76 9.61
CA VAL A 14 -14.51 -6.10 9.24
C VAL A 14 -13.84 -6.58 7.95
N VAL A 15 -13.83 -5.75 6.91
CA VAL A 15 -13.16 -6.08 5.63
C VAL A 15 -11.66 -6.26 5.83
N GLY A 16 -11.02 -5.36 6.60
CA GLY A 16 -9.60 -5.46 6.93
C GLY A 16 -9.26 -6.75 7.68
N LEU A 17 -10.04 -7.12 8.69
CA LEU A 17 -9.89 -8.39 9.41
C LEU A 17 -10.10 -9.60 8.50
N GLY A 18 -11.10 -9.56 7.61
CA GLY A 18 -11.35 -10.61 6.63
C GLY A 18 -10.15 -10.80 5.69
N CYS A 19 -9.63 -9.71 5.13
CA CYS A 19 -8.43 -9.72 4.29
C CYS A 19 -7.20 -10.26 5.06
N PHE A 20 -7.03 -9.88 6.33
CA PHE A 20 -5.93 -10.36 7.18
C PHE A 20 -6.02 -11.86 7.44
N TRP A 21 -7.22 -12.35 7.78
CA TRP A 21 -7.45 -13.77 8.02
C TRP A 21 -7.19 -14.60 6.77
N LEU A 22 -7.68 -14.13 5.62
CA LEU A 22 -7.45 -14.80 4.33
C LEU A 22 -5.96 -14.85 3.97
N ALA A 23 -5.25 -13.73 4.16
CA ALA A 23 -3.81 -13.66 3.96
C ALA A 23 -3.06 -14.63 4.87
N ARG A 24 -3.42 -14.67 6.15
CA ARG A 24 -2.79 -15.55 7.15
C ARG A 24 -3.01 -17.03 6.82
N ASP A 25 -4.21 -17.40 6.40
CA ASP A 25 -4.55 -18.78 6.08
C ASP A 25 -3.81 -19.25 4.82
N ALA A 26 -3.80 -18.41 3.77
CA ALA A 26 -3.03 -18.66 2.56
C ALA A 26 -1.52 -18.78 2.83
N LEU A 27 -0.96 -17.94 3.71
CA LEU A 27 0.44 -18.03 4.12
C LEU A 27 0.76 -19.28 4.96
N ARG A 28 -0.24 -19.87 5.62
CA ARG A 28 -0.09 -21.09 6.43
C ARG A 28 -0.30 -22.37 5.64
N SER A 29 -1.20 -22.39 4.65
CA SER A 29 -1.44 -23.59 3.84
C SER A 29 -0.23 -23.94 2.97
N GLU A 30 0.47 -22.95 2.44
CA GLU A 30 1.65 -23.14 1.56
C GLU A 30 2.90 -23.66 2.30
N SER A 31 2.95 -23.64 3.63
CA SER A 31 4.08 -24.24 4.36
C SER A 31 4.00 -25.77 4.43
N SER A 32 2.94 -26.40 3.90
CA SER A 32 2.69 -27.84 4.06
C SER A 32 3.06 -28.72 2.86
N VAL A 33 3.13 -28.20 1.62
CA VAL A 33 3.63 -28.91 0.43
C VAL A 33 4.09 -27.85 -0.58
N VAL A 34 5.39 -27.80 -0.92
CA VAL A 34 5.90 -26.80 -1.88
C VAL A 34 5.94 -27.39 -3.29
N THR A 35 5.03 -26.93 -4.14
CA THR A 35 5.09 -27.09 -5.60
C THR A 35 5.28 -25.73 -6.26
N SER A 36 5.82 -25.69 -7.49
CA SER A 36 6.24 -24.42 -8.12
C SER A 36 5.11 -23.41 -8.39
N ASP A 37 3.84 -23.83 -8.33
CA ASP A 37 2.66 -22.97 -8.48
C ASP A 37 2.32 -22.13 -7.22
N ASP A 38 2.81 -22.53 -6.04
CA ASP A 38 2.49 -21.88 -4.75
C ASP A 38 3.07 -20.47 -4.64
N THR A 39 4.03 -20.14 -5.49
CA THR A 39 4.68 -18.83 -5.43
C THR A 39 3.66 -17.68 -5.66
N GLY A 40 2.65 -17.89 -6.51
CA GLY A 40 1.59 -16.91 -6.83
C GLY A 40 0.62 -16.68 -5.66
N GLY A 41 0.23 -17.75 -4.96
CA GLY A 41 -0.63 -17.68 -3.79
C GLY A 41 0.00 -16.86 -2.67
N GLN A 42 1.31 -17.04 -2.43
CA GLN A 42 2.05 -16.26 -1.45
C GLN A 42 2.05 -14.76 -1.73
N ALA A 43 2.13 -14.37 -3.01
CA ALA A 43 2.12 -12.96 -3.39
C ALA A 43 0.72 -12.35 -3.25
N ASN A 44 -0.33 -13.08 -3.63
CA ASN A 44 -1.71 -12.65 -3.41
C ASN A 44 -2.02 -12.52 -1.92
N ALA A 45 -1.54 -13.44 -1.10
CA ALA A 45 -1.64 -13.38 0.35
C ALA A 45 -0.90 -12.16 0.93
N MET A 46 0.29 -11.84 0.43
CA MET A 46 1.01 -10.62 0.83
C MET A 46 0.25 -9.35 0.43
N VAL A 47 -0.31 -9.29 -0.78
CA VAL A 47 -1.14 -8.15 -1.22
C VAL A 47 -2.36 -7.99 -0.31
N LEU A 48 -3.07 -9.09 0.00
CA LEU A 48 -4.18 -9.10 0.96
C LEU A 48 -3.74 -8.63 2.36
N ALA A 49 -2.56 -9.02 2.82
CA ALA A 49 -2.02 -8.56 4.10
C ALA A 49 -1.75 -7.04 4.09
N PHE A 50 -1.20 -6.49 3.01
CA PHE A 50 -0.99 -5.04 2.90
C PHE A 50 -2.32 -4.27 2.82
N VAL A 51 -3.31 -4.80 2.09
CA VAL A 51 -4.66 -4.20 2.00
C VAL A 51 -5.34 -4.25 3.36
N ALA A 52 -5.27 -5.38 4.06
CA ALA A 52 -5.80 -5.54 5.40
C ALA A 52 -5.21 -4.52 6.38
N PHE A 53 -3.89 -4.37 6.36
CA PHE A 53 -3.19 -3.40 7.20
C PHE A 53 -3.66 -1.97 6.92
N GLY A 54 -3.79 -1.59 5.64
CA GLY A 54 -4.26 -0.27 5.26
C GLY A 54 -5.70 0.01 5.70
N LEU A 55 -6.60 -0.97 5.55
CA LEU A 55 -8.00 -0.86 5.99
C LEU A 55 -8.11 -0.77 7.51
N LEU A 56 -7.33 -1.54 8.26
CA LEU A 56 -7.32 -1.49 9.73
C LEU A 56 -6.72 -0.19 10.28
N ALA A 57 -5.68 0.34 9.64
CA ALA A 57 -5.12 1.64 9.97
C ALA A 57 -6.15 2.76 9.72
N LEU A 58 -6.90 2.69 8.62
CA LEU A 58 -7.96 3.65 8.32
C LEU A 58 -9.14 3.54 9.28
N ALA A 59 -9.58 2.31 9.58
CA ALA A 59 -10.67 2.04 10.52
C ALA A 59 -10.34 2.53 11.94
N SER A 60 -9.11 2.28 12.41
CA SER A 60 -8.67 2.73 13.74
C SER A 60 -8.60 4.25 13.84
N ALA A 61 -8.14 4.93 12.78
CA ALA A 61 -8.10 6.39 12.77
C ALA A 61 -9.50 7.03 12.81
N ILE A 62 -10.49 6.43 12.14
CA ILE A 62 -11.89 6.90 12.18
C ILE A 62 -12.53 6.55 13.53
N ALA A 63 -12.31 5.34 14.07
CA ALA A 63 -12.93 4.86 15.30
C ALA A 63 -12.44 5.58 16.56
N LEU A 64 -11.20 6.07 16.57
CA LEU A 64 -10.62 6.80 17.70
C LEU A 64 -11.07 8.27 17.75
N GLU A 65 -11.95 8.72 16.84
CA GLU A 65 -12.32 10.14 16.66
C GLU A 65 -11.08 11.06 16.70
N GLY A 66 -9.95 10.56 16.19
CA GLY A 66 -8.70 11.29 16.25
C GLY A 66 -8.82 12.57 15.43
N PRO A 67 -8.23 13.71 15.88
CA PRO A 67 -8.18 14.90 15.04
C PRO A 67 -7.69 14.56 13.64
N ASP A 68 -8.18 15.24 12.60
CA ASP A 68 -7.98 14.92 11.16
C ASP A 68 -6.55 14.49 10.79
N ARG A 69 -5.56 15.04 11.49
CA ARG A 69 -4.14 14.64 11.46
C ARG A 69 -3.88 13.13 11.64
N HIS A 70 -4.57 12.44 12.55
CA HIS A 70 -4.37 11.00 12.76
C HIS A 70 -4.92 10.17 11.61
N ILE A 71 -6.05 10.59 11.02
CA ILE A 71 -6.63 9.98 9.83
C ILE A 71 -5.71 10.20 8.61
N ALA A 72 -5.22 11.43 8.44
CA ALA A 72 -4.24 11.76 7.40
C ALA A 72 -2.92 10.99 7.60
N THR A 73 -2.44 10.83 8.84
CA THR A 73 -1.23 10.06 9.12
C THR A 73 -1.43 8.57 8.84
N GLY A 74 -2.55 8.00 9.30
CA GLY A 74 -2.88 6.59 9.11
C GLY A 74 -2.99 6.23 7.63
N THR A 75 -3.64 7.08 6.84
CA THR A 75 -3.74 6.92 5.38
C THR A 75 -2.39 7.00 4.68
N LEU A 76 -1.53 7.96 5.05
CA LEU A 76 -0.18 8.08 4.49
C LEU A 76 0.68 6.87 4.83
N VAL A 77 0.68 6.42 6.08
CA VAL A 77 1.45 5.24 6.52
C VAL A 77 0.95 3.98 5.81
N ALA A 78 -0.37 3.76 5.77
CA ALA A 78 -0.99 2.64 5.07
C ALA A 78 -0.59 2.61 3.58
N THR A 79 -0.68 3.76 2.91
CA THR A 79 -0.32 3.89 1.50
C THR A 79 1.16 3.64 1.27
N ALA A 80 2.02 4.16 2.15
CA ALA A 80 3.46 3.92 2.08
C ALA A 80 3.81 2.43 2.18
N PHE A 81 3.19 1.72 3.13
CA PHE A 81 3.38 0.27 3.30
C PHE A 81 2.88 -0.53 2.09
N LEU A 82 1.72 -0.18 1.53
CA LEU A 82 1.18 -0.79 0.31
C LEU A 82 2.14 -0.63 -0.87
N CYS A 83 2.63 0.60 -1.11
CA CYS A 83 3.58 0.90 -2.17
C CYS A 83 4.91 0.15 -1.99
N ALA A 84 5.44 0.10 -0.77
CA ALA A 84 6.66 -0.64 -0.46
C ALA A 84 6.49 -2.16 -0.65
N GLY A 85 5.36 -2.70 -0.19
CA GLY A 85 5.02 -4.11 -0.30
C GLY A 85 4.85 -4.60 -1.73
N LEU A 86 4.03 -3.89 -2.51
CA LEU A 86 3.84 -4.17 -3.94
C LEU A 86 5.15 -4.03 -4.71
N GLY A 87 5.89 -2.94 -4.44
CA GLY A 87 7.18 -2.72 -5.09
C GLY A 87 8.20 -3.81 -4.77
N TRP A 88 8.24 -4.29 -3.53
CA TRP A 88 9.09 -5.41 -3.10
C TRP A 88 8.72 -6.71 -3.83
N LEU A 89 7.43 -7.06 -3.91
CA LEU A 89 6.96 -8.25 -4.62
C LEU A 89 7.35 -8.22 -6.10
N VAL A 90 7.11 -7.10 -6.78
CA VAL A 90 7.48 -6.96 -8.20
C VAL A 90 9.00 -7.01 -8.37
N ARG A 91 9.78 -6.31 -7.53
CA ARG A 91 11.23 -6.17 -7.69
C ARG A 91 12.02 -7.41 -7.29
N TYR A 92 11.69 -8.04 -6.18
CA TYR A 92 12.49 -9.12 -5.59
C TYR A 92 11.86 -10.49 -5.77
N ARG A 93 10.53 -10.59 -5.91
CA ARG A 93 9.82 -11.86 -6.12
C ARG A 93 9.38 -12.10 -7.56
N ASP A 94 9.74 -11.20 -8.49
CA ASP A 94 9.45 -11.30 -9.93
C ASP A 94 7.95 -11.46 -10.24
N ARG A 95 7.10 -10.84 -9.42
CA ARG A 95 5.64 -10.87 -9.54
C ARG A 95 5.12 -9.82 -10.51
N ARG A 96 5.47 -9.98 -11.78
CA ARG A 96 5.09 -9.07 -12.87
C ARG A 96 3.60 -9.09 -13.16
N ASP A 97 2.94 -10.19 -12.83
CA ASP A 97 1.49 -10.39 -12.86
C ASP A 97 0.71 -9.37 -12.01
N LEU A 98 1.34 -8.77 -11.00
CA LEU A 98 0.75 -7.70 -10.20
C LEU A 98 0.77 -6.33 -10.89
N LEU A 99 1.51 -6.18 -11.98
CA LEU A 99 1.49 -4.96 -12.79
C LEU A 99 0.30 -5.01 -13.74
N THR A 100 -0.26 -3.83 -14.04
CA THR A 100 -1.32 -3.69 -15.06
C THR A 100 -0.89 -4.20 -16.44
N THR A 101 0.41 -4.26 -16.71
CA THR A 101 1.03 -4.85 -17.90
C THR A 101 1.94 -6.03 -17.50
N PRO A 102 1.41 -7.26 -17.45
CA PRO A 102 2.17 -8.41 -16.92
C PRO A 102 3.23 -8.96 -17.87
N THR A 103 3.21 -8.55 -19.15
CA THR A 103 4.12 -9.01 -20.21
C THR A 103 5.47 -8.27 -20.24
N VAL A 104 5.69 -7.32 -19.34
CA VAL A 104 6.95 -6.58 -19.27
C VAL A 104 8.14 -7.50 -18.95
N ASP A 105 9.30 -7.15 -19.48
CA ASP A 105 10.52 -7.87 -19.19
C ASP A 105 10.92 -7.73 -17.71
N ARG A 106 11.71 -8.68 -17.24
CA ARG A 106 12.14 -8.76 -15.83
C ARG A 106 12.88 -7.52 -15.36
N LYS A 107 13.65 -6.87 -16.24
CA LYS A 107 14.46 -5.69 -15.89
C LYS A 107 13.55 -4.47 -15.72
N THR A 108 12.59 -4.26 -16.62
CA THR A 108 11.58 -3.21 -16.50
C THR A 108 10.71 -3.39 -15.27
N ALA A 109 10.23 -4.62 -15.01
CA ALA A 109 9.47 -4.90 -13.79
C ALA A 109 10.26 -4.57 -12.52
N ARG A 110 11.54 -4.96 -12.43
CA ARG A 110 12.39 -4.61 -11.28
C ARG A 110 12.54 -3.11 -11.05
N ARG A 111 12.59 -2.33 -12.14
CA ARG A 111 12.63 -0.87 -12.09
C ARG A 111 11.29 -0.33 -11.61
N LEU A 112 10.18 -0.77 -12.18
CA LEU A 112 8.82 -0.38 -11.76
C LEU A 112 8.55 -0.72 -10.29
N GLY A 113 8.95 -1.91 -9.82
CA GLY A 113 8.86 -2.27 -8.41
C GLY A 113 9.73 -1.36 -7.52
N GLY A 114 10.91 -0.95 -7.98
CA GLY A 114 11.73 0.06 -7.30
C GLY A 114 11.06 1.43 -7.23
N VAL A 115 10.42 1.86 -8.31
CA VAL A 115 9.66 3.12 -8.35
C VAL A 115 8.47 3.08 -7.39
N ALA A 116 7.77 1.94 -7.31
CA ALA A 116 6.69 1.76 -6.34
C ALA A 116 7.19 1.86 -4.89
N MET A 117 8.34 1.24 -4.55
CA MET A 117 8.94 1.39 -3.23
C MET A 117 9.35 2.85 -2.93
N ALA A 118 9.95 3.54 -3.92
CA ALA A 118 10.33 4.94 -3.79
C ALA A 118 9.11 5.85 -3.59
N CYS A 119 8.00 5.58 -4.28
CA CYS A 119 6.72 6.27 -4.06
C CYS A 119 6.24 6.10 -2.62
N GLY A 120 6.31 4.88 -2.08
CA GLY A 120 5.98 4.63 -0.68
C GLY A 120 6.83 5.46 0.29
N GLY A 121 8.13 5.56 0.03
CA GLY A 121 9.04 6.43 0.80
C GLY A 121 8.69 7.93 0.72
N LEU A 122 8.33 8.42 -0.48
CA LEU A 122 7.88 9.81 -0.66
C LEU A 122 6.58 10.10 0.08
N VAL A 123 5.63 9.18 0.04
CA VAL A 123 4.36 9.29 0.78
C VAL A 123 4.62 9.30 2.29
N LEU A 124 5.53 8.46 2.78
CA LEU A 124 5.90 8.44 4.20
C LEU A 124 6.55 9.76 4.64
N ALA A 125 7.31 10.42 3.76
CA ALA A 125 7.92 11.72 4.05
C ALA A 125 6.88 12.84 4.25
N LEU A 126 5.62 12.65 3.83
CA LEU A 126 4.53 13.59 4.10
C LEU A 126 3.98 13.50 5.52
N VAL A 127 4.22 12.40 6.23
CA VAL A 127 3.76 12.20 7.61
C VAL A 127 4.22 13.34 8.54
N PRO A 128 5.50 13.70 8.64
CA PRO A 128 5.91 14.81 9.51
C PRO A 128 5.28 16.15 9.12
N LEU A 129 4.97 16.41 7.84
CA LEU A 129 4.28 17.64 7.42
C LEU A 129 2.86 17.74 7.99
N VAL A 130 2.14 16.61 8.08
CA VAL A 130 0.82 16.54 8.71
C VAL A 130 0.91 16.83 10.22
N TRP A 131 1.98 16.39 10.88
CA TRP A 131 2.18 16.63 12.31
C TRP A 131 2.64 18.05 12.63
N LEU A 132 3.33 18.70 11.70
CA LEU A 132 3.77 20.10 11.78
C LEU A 132 2.68 21.10 11.36
N GLU A 133 1.44 20.64 11.14
CA GLU A 133 0.29 21.47 10.75
C GLU A 133 0.58 22.36 9.52
N VAL A 134 1.38 21.83 8.60
CA VAL A 134 1.72 22.51 7.36
C VAL A 134 0.43 22.74 6.55
N THR A 135 0.27 23.94 6.00
CA THR A 135 -0.94 24.32 5.26
C THR A 135 -1.27 23.34 4.14
N ALA A 136 -2.58 23.09 3.95
CA ALA A 136 -3.08 22.17 2.91
C ALA A 136 -2.53 22.49 1.51
N ARG A 137 -2.30 23.77 1.21
CA ARG A 137 -1.69 24.23 -0.05
C ARG A 137 -0.28 23.67 -0.25
N THR A 138 0.53 23.65 0.80
CA THR A 138 1.90 23.17 0.76
C THR A 138 1.93 21.66 0.60
N ILE A 139 1.07 20.93 1.32
CA ILE A 139 0.90 19.48 1.18
C ILE A 139 0.46 19.14 -0.26
N ALA A 140 -0.47 19.91 -0.84
CA ALA A 140 -0.91 19.72 -2.22
C ALA A 140 0.21 19.95 -3.24
N VAL A 141 1.05 20.98 -3.05
CA VAL A 141 2.22 21.22 -3.92
C VAL A 141 3.21 20.07 -3.84
N PHE A 142 3.50 19.56 -2.64
CA PHE A 142 4.37 18.38 -2.48
C PHE A 142 3.79 17.12 -3.10
N ALA A 143 2.48 16.89 -2.95
CA ALA A 143 1.79 15.74 -3.55
C ALA A 143 1.76 15.83 -5.09
N LEU A 144 1.55 17.01 -5.66
CA LEU A 144 1.62 17.23 -7.10
C LEU A 144 3.04 17.07 -7.63
N GLY A 145 4.03 17.65 -6.94
CA GLY A 145 5.44 17.52 -7.29
C GLY A 145 5.91 16.07 -7.26
N SER A 146 5.53 15.31 -6.24
CA SER A 146 5.87 13.88 -6.14
C SER A 146 5.22 13.05 -7.25
N SER A 147 4.00 13.38 -7.65
CA SER A 147 3.30 12.73 -8.77
C SER A 147 4.07 12.89 -10.09
N VAL A 148 4.59 14.09 -10.37
CA VAL A 148 5.42 14.33 -11.57
C VAL A 148 6.72 13.53 -11.53
N VAL A 149 7.40 13.50 -10.37
CA VAL A 149 8.63 12.71 -10.19
C VAL A 149 8.36 11.22 -10.41
N VAL A 150 7.25 10.70 -9.89
CA VAL A 150 6.85 9.29 -10.08
C VAL A 150 6.56 9.00 -11.56
N LEU A 151 5.86 9.87 -12.28
CA LEU A 151 5.62 9.70 -13.72
C LEU A 151 6.91 9.67 -14.53
N VAL A 152 7.86 10.55 -14.22
CA VAL A 152 9.19 10.56 -14.87
C VAL A 152 9.96 9.28 -14.54
N ALA A 153 9.91 8.81 -13.30
CA ALA A 153 10.56 7.58 -12.88
C ALA A 153 9.96 6.35 -13.57
N ILE A 154 8.62 6.31 -13.76
CA ILE A 154 7.94 5.29 -14.55
C ILE A 154 8.40 5.35 -16.01
N ALA A 155 8.39 6.53 -16.63
CA ALA A 155 8.84 6.69 -18.01
C ALA A 155 10.28 6.22 -18.22
N PHE A 156 11.17 6.48 -17.26
CA PHE A 156 12.55 5.99 -17.27
C PHE A 156 12.64 4.47 -17.03
N ALA A 157 11.74 3.90 -16.22
CA ALA A 157 11.71 2.47 -15.98
C ALA A 157 11.45 1.66 -17.26
N TYR A 158 10.62 2.20 -18.16
CA TYR A 158 10.25 1.63 -19.47
C TYR A 158 11.32 1.81 -20.57
N ARG A 159 12.42 2.51 -20.30
CA ARG A 159 13.46 2.85 -21.30
C ARG A 159 14.73 2.04 -21.10
#